data_AF-A0A2E5DV49-F1
#
_entry.id   AF-A0A2E5DV49-F1
#
_cell.length_a   1.000
_cell.length_b   1.000
_cell.length_c   1.000
_cell.angle_alpha   90.00
_cell.angle_beta   90.00
_cell.angle_gamma   90.00
#
_symmetry.space_group_name_H-M   'P 1'
#
loop_
_entity.id
_entity.type
_entity.pdbx_description
1 polymer ?
#
loop_
_entity_poly.entity_id
_entity_poly.type
_entity_poly.pdbx_seq_one_letter_code
_entity_poly.pdbx_strand_id
1 'polypeptide(L)'
;MPISFNVNTEVSEKQLNDILCATKRALEPFSIGLSILSDSISYYRLVNVCSIMEKHNQLCDKYDFLNTHPISKKFMARFIQEASYEDDPSIQDMWAALLHSEIKQESHSHFIHSLKELDRNSVELLLCIHRATFKQNNPENEILILNQKAFGFANTPIDIQEHQKSGVAYPIPHTDIHNNTQLTSALLLSKLNLISLQTLLTTKESAKSATNHSLWAKISPYGSTFLEVCLTSNHKEPHHDIN
;
A
#
# COMPACT_ATOMS: atom_id res chain seq x y z
N MET A 1 -5.80 30.95 -15.90
CA MET A 1 -4.95 30.21 -16.87
C MET A 1 -4.85 28.74 -16.45
N PRO A 2 -5.07 27.78 -17.36
CA PRO A 2 -4.79 26.37 -17.10
C PRO A 2 -3.28 26.13 -17.17
N ILE A 3 -2.68 25.64 -16.07
CA ILE A 3 -1.31 25.14 -16.07
C ILE A 3 -1.42 23.68 -16.49
N SER A 4 -0.96 23.36 -17.71
CA SER A 4 -0.80 22.00 -18.22
C SER A 4 0.64 21.56 -17.93
N PHE A 5 0.80 20.49 -17.16
CA PHE A 5 2.10 19.86 -16.96
C PHE A 5 2.37 18.96 -18.17
N ASN A 6 3.21 19.44 -19.09
CA ASN A 6 3.72 18.63 -20.20
C ASN A 6 4.99 17.96 -19.68
N VAL A 7 4.90 16.68 -19.31
CA VAL A 7 6.02 15.92 -18.76
C VAL A 7 6.88 15.47 -19.94
N ASN A 8 7.89 16.29 -20.25
CA ASN A 8 8.94 15.96 -21.20
C ASN A 8 10.19 15.58 -20.39
N THR A 9 10.79 14.43 -20.70
CA THR A 9 11.75 13.66 -19.88
C THR A 9 13.18 14.24 -19.79
N GLU A 10 13.35 15.54 -19.99
CA GLU A 10 14.59 16.25 -19.61
C GLU A 10 14.28 17.17 -18.43
N VAL A 11 14.47 16.64 -17.21
CA VAL A 11 14.28 17.36 -15.95
C VAL A 11 15.32 18.48 -15.86
N SER A 12 14.99 19.64 -16.43
CA SER A 12 15.77 20.86 -16.23
C SER A 12 15.47 21.45 -14.86
N GLU A 13 16.48 22.09 -14.26
CA GLU A 13 16.40 22.84 -13.00
C GLU A 13 15.20 23.83 -12.94
N LYS A 14 14.74 24.27 -14.11
CA LYS A 14 13.55 25.12 -14.31
C LYS A 14 12.23 24.39 -14.01
N GLN A 15 12.06 23.14 -14.45
CA GLN A 15 10.87 22.33 -14.13
C GLN A 15 10.83 21.95 -12.65
N LEU A 16 11.98 21.65 -12.06
CA LEU A 16 12.09 21.44 -10.62
C LEU A 16 11.64 22.69 -9.87
N ASN A 17 12.09 23.87 -10.31
CA ASN A 17 11.65 25.16 -9.76
C ASN A 17 10.15 25.45 -9.99
N ASP A 18 9.58 25.04 -11.12
CA ASP A 18 8.14 25.19 -11.40
C ASP A 18 7.28 24.27 -10.52
N ILE A 19 7.72 23.01 -10.34
CA ILE A 19 7.11 22.07 -9.39
C ILE A 19 7.26 22.60 -7.97
N LEU A 20 8.43 23.15 -7.62
CA LEU A 20 8.72 23.73 -6.31
C LEU A 20 7.87 24.98 -6.06
N CYS A 21 7.63 25.82 -7.06
CA CYS A 21 6.72 26.97 -6.97
C CYS A 21 5.26 26.53 -6.88
N ALA A 22 4.83 25.55 -7.67
CA ALA A 22 3.47 25.02 -7.62
C ALA A 22 3.18 24.32 -6.28
N THR A 23 4.16 23.58 -5.78
CA THR A 23 4.11 22.89 -4.48
C THR A 23 4.14 23.90 -3.34
N LYS A 24 5.03 24.90 -3.36
CA LYS A 24 5.03 26.00 -2.37
C LYS A 24 3.68 26.71 -2.33
N ARG A 25 3.10 27.07 -3.47
CA ARG A 25 1.75 27.68 -3.50
C ARG A 25 0.65 26.76 -2.98
N ALA A 26 0.76 25.44 -3.19
CA ALA A 26 -0.18 24.46 -2.66
C ALA A 26 -0.02 24.25 -1.14
N LEU A 27 1.21 24.44 -0.62
CA LEU A 27 1.57 24.24 0.79
C LEU A 27 1.48 25.53 1.65
N GLU A 28 1.57 26.71 1.02
CA GLU A 28 1.51 28.04 1.65
C GLU A 28 0.30 28.29 2.57
N PRO A 29 -0.93 27.84 2.26
CA PRO A 29 -2.06 28.00 3.18
C PRO A 29 -1.88 27.29 4.53
N PHE A 30 -0.94 26.35 4.61
CA PHE A 30 -0.72 25.47 5.77
C PHE A 30 0.54 25.82 6.57
N SER A 31 1.33 26.82 6.13
CA SER A 31 2.59 27.24 6.75
C SER A 31 2.44 28.34 7.82
N ILE A 32 1.20 28.77 8.08
CA ILE A 32 0.85 29.91 8.95
C ILE A 32 0.89 29.46 10.42
N GLY A 33 2.07 29.48 11.05
CA GLY A 33 2.15 29.27 12.50
C GLY A 33 3.53 29.43 13.16
N LEU A 34 4.62 28.95 12.55
CA LEU A 34 5.94 28.92 13.19
C LEU A 34 7.06 29.03 12.14
N SER A 35 7.48 30.23 11.75
CA SER A 35 8.26 30.46 10.51
C SER A 35 9.49 29.55 10.29
N ILE A 36 10.26 29.19 11.33
CA ILE A 36 11.45 28.31 11.17
C ILE A 36 11.08 26.81 11.09
N LEU A 37 10.13 26.37 11.93
CA LEU A 37 9.63 24.99 11.91
C LEU A 37 8.78 24.74 10.65
N SER A 38 8.05 25.76 10.22
CA SER A 38 7.24 25.79 9.01
C SER A 38 8.10 25.63 7.76
N ASP A 39 9.25 26.31 7.70
CA ASP A 39 10.20 26.15 6.60
C ASP A 39 10.80 24.74 6.56
N SER A 40 11.11 24.16 7.73
CA SER A 40 11.66 22.80 7.83
C SER A 40 10.64 21.72 7.42
N ILE A 41 9.40 21.84 7.88
CA ILE A 41 8.30 20.93 7.49
C ILE A 41 7.99 21.07 5.99
N SER A 42 7.98 22.31 5.47
CA SER A 42 7.75 22.57 4.05
C SER A 42 8.86 21.97 3.18
N TYR A 43 10.11 22.07 3.63
CA TYR A 43 11.24 21.44 2.97
C TYR A 43 11.12 19.91 2.99
N TYR A 44 10.81 19.32 4.15
CA TYR A 44 10.61 17.87 4.28
C TYR A 44 9.54 17.34 3.33
N ARG A 45 8.38 18.00 3.33
CA ARG A 45 7.24 17.67 2.47
C ARG A 45 7.59 17.77 0.99
N LEU A 46 8.37 18.78 0.63
CA LEU A 46 8.86 18.96 -0.73
C LEU A 46 9.82 17.84 -1.15
N VAL A 47 10.78 17.47 -0.28
CA VAL A 47 11.73 16.38 -0.56
C VAL A 47 10.98 15.07 -0.81
N ASN A 48 9.96 14.76 0.00
CA ASN A 48 9.14 13.56 -0.19
C ASN A 48 8.40 13.57 -1.54
N VAL A 49 7.75 14.70 -1.88
CA VAL A 49 7.09 14.83 -3.20
C VAL A 49 8.08 14.69 -4.34
N CYS A 50 9.27 15.30 -4.25
CA CYS A 50 10.32 15.17 -5.25
C CYS A 50 10.75 13.70 -5.41
N SER A 51 10.99 12.97 -4.32
CA SER A 51 11.33 11.55 -4.34
C SER A 51 10.26 10.71 -5.06
N ILE A 52 8.98 10.96 -4.76
CA ILE A 52 7.86 10.26 -5.41
C ILE A 52 7.79 10.61 -6.90
N MET A 53 8.03 11.87 -7.28
CA MET A 53 8.06 12.31 -8.67
C MET A 53 9.23 11.70 -9.46
N GLU A 54 10.40 11.53 -8.83
CA GLU A 54 11.54 10.85 -9.42
C GLU A 54 11.23 9.36 -9.66
N LYS A 55 10.67 8.65 -8.67
CA LYS A 55 10.20 7.27 -8.83
C LYS A 55 9.16 7.16 -9.94
N HIS A 56 8.23 8.10 -10.00
CA HIS A 56 7.27 8.20 -11.09
C HIS A 56 7.98 8.33 -12.43
N ASN A 57 8.94 9.25 -12.59
CA ASN A 57 9.69 9.42 -13.83
C ASN A 57 10.47 8.15 -14.23
N GLN A 58 10.96 7.37 -13.27
CA GLN A 58 11.57 6.06 -13.59
C GLN A 58 10.54 5.07 -14.17
N LEU A 59 9.30 5.06 -13.67
CA LEU A 59 8.21 4.29 -14.27
C LEU A 59 7.87 4.80 -15.67
N CYS A 60 7.91 6.10 -15.84
CA CYS A 60 7.69 6.79 -17.10
C CYS A 60 8.71 6.33 -18.17
N ASP A 61 9.99 6.30 -17.82
CA ASP A 61 11.06 5.85 -18.72
C ASP A 61 11.00 4.34 -19.01
N LYS A 62 10.54 3.53 -18.04
CA LYS A 62 10.44 2.07 -18.17
C LYS A 62 9.29 1.61 -19.08
N TYR A 63 8.20 2.38 -19.15
CA TYR A 63 6.98 2.00 -19.87
C TYR A 63 6.67 3.06 -20.94
N ASP A 64 7.21 2.86 -22.15
CA ASP A 64 7.07 3.73 -23.33
C ASP A 64 5.70 4.44 -23.43
N PHE A 65 5.74 5.77 -23.56
CA PHE A 65 4.56 6.62 -23.59
C PHE A 65 3.96 6.75 -24.98
N LEU A 66 3.07 5.83 -25.31
CA LEU A 66 2.26 6.01 -26.50
C LEU A 66 0.96 6.81 -26.21
N ASN A 67 0.52 6.95 -24.96
CA ASN A 67 -0.72 7.68 -24.60
C ASN A 67 -0.69 8.29 -23.19
N THR A 68 -0.05 9.46 -23.00
CA THR A 68 -0.18 10.23 -21.75
C THR A 68 -1.36 11.19 -21.80
N HIS A 69 -2.08 11.30 -20.69
CA HIS A 69 -3.10 12.32 -20.52
C HIS A 69 -2.72 13.34 -19.42
N PRO A 70 -3.19 14.59 -19.55
CA PRO A 70 -3.00 15.59 -18.49
C PRO A 70 -3.68 15.14 -17.20
N ILE A 71 -2.93 15.11 -16.10
CA ILE A 71 -3.47 14.81 -14.77
C ILE A 71 -4.40 15.94 -14.34
N SER A 72 -5.56 15.58 -13.75
CA SER A 72 -6.50 16.59 -13.25
C SER A 72 -5.88 17.39 -12.10
N LYS A 73 -6.07 18.71 -12.11
CA LYS A 73 -5.56 19.59 -11.03
C LYS A 73 -6.10 19.20 -9.65
N LYS A 74 -7.33 18.71 -9.60
CA LYS A 74 -7.97 18.25 -8.35
C LYS A 74 -7.28 17.01 -7.80
N PHE A 75 -6.93 16.06 -8.68
CA PHE A 75 -6.12 14.92 -8.29
C PHE A 75 -4.76 15.39 -7.77
N MET A 76 -4.03 16.21 -8.54
CA MET A 76 -2.69 16.63 -8.13
C MET A 76 -2.67 17.39 -6.80
N ALA A 77 -3.64 18.26 -6.56
CA ALA A 77 -3.72 18.96 -5.28
C ALA A 77 -3.87 17.99 -4.10
N ARG A 78 -4.75 16.99 -4.23
CA ARG A 78 -4.93 15.95 -3.20
C ARG A 78 -3.71 15.06 -3.07
N PHE A 79 -3.13 14.66 -4.20
CA PHE A 79 -1.93 13.84 -4.24
C PHE A 79 -0.77 14.51 -3.49
N ILE A 80 -0.42 15.75 -3.84
CA ILE A 80 0.67 16.49 -3.18
C ILE A 80 0.37 16.65 -1.70
N GLN A 81 -0.87 17.00 -1.35
CA GLN A 81 -1.25 17.21 0.04
C GLN A 81 -0.97 15.97 0.90
N GLU A 82 -1.43 14.80 0.46
CA GLU A 82 -1.34 13.56 1.23
C GLU A 82 0.04 12.90 1.09
N ALA A 83 0.54 12.73 -0.13
CA ALA A 83 1.80 12.04 -0.41
C ALA A 83 3.03 12.76 0.16
N SER A 84 2.95 14.08 0.37
CA SER A 84 4.06 14.86 0.92
C SER A 84 4.47 14.46 2.35
N TYR A 85 3.61 13.79 3.10
CA TYR A 85 3.96 13.32 4.44
C TYR A 85 4.64 11.95 4.43
N GLU A 86 4.70 11.27 3.28
CA GLU A 86 5.21 9.91 3.17
C GLU A 86 6.72 9.88 3.03
N ASP A 87 7.39 9.17 3.92
CA ASP A 87 8.84 9.04 3.98
C ASP A 87 9.34 7.59 3.82
N ASP A 88 8.45 6.61 3.91
CA ASP A 88 8.80 5.21 3.68
C ASP A 88 9.01 4.97 2.17
N PRO A 89 10.21 4.54 1.75
CA PRO A 89 10.50 4.36 0.33
C PRO A 89 9.55 3.38 -0.39
N SER A 90 9.06 2.35 0.30
CA SER A 90 8.18 1.35 -0.30
C SER A 90 6.77 1.89 -0.54
N ILE A 91 6.28 2.76 0.36
CA ILE A 91 4.98 3.43 0.19
C ILE A 91 5.09 4.54 -0.86
N GLN A 92 6.23 5.24 -0.92
CA GLN A 92 6.52 6.20 -1.99
C GLN A 92 6.48 5.55 -3.39
N ASP A 93 6.90 4.30 -3.54
CA ASP A 93 6.76 3.55 -4.81
C ASP A 93 5.29 3.33 -5.18
N MET A 94 4.43 3.03 -4.20
CA MET A 94 3.00 2.87 -4.42
C MET A 94 2.33 4.20 -4.80
N TRP A 95 2.74 5.32 -4.20
CA TRP A 95 2.31 6.65 -4.60
C TRP A 95 2.73 6.99 -6.04
N ALA A 96 3.97 6.67 -6.42
CA ALA A 96 4.45 6.87 -7.78
C ALA A 96 3.66 6.04 -8.81
N ALA A 97 3.36 4.78 -8.47
CA ALA A 97 2.52 3.91 -9.30
C ALA A 97 1.08 4.44 -9.44
N LEU A 98 0.49 4.96 -8.36
CA LEU A 98 -0.84 5.58 -8.41
C LEU A 98 -0.85 6.81 -9.33
N LEU A 99 0.16 7.68 -9.21
CA LEU A 99 0.32 8.84 -10.10
C LEU A 99 0.44 8.40 -11.57
N HIS A 100 1.22 7.35 -11.83
CA HIS A 100 1.40 6.79 -13.16
C HIS A 100 0.09 6.25 -13.74
N SER A 101 -0.76 5.59 -12.93
CA SER A 101 -2.05 5.08 -13.38
C SER A 101 -3.02 6.19 -13.79
N GLU A 102 -2.98 7.34 -13.11
CA GLU A 102 -3.85 8.48 -13.42
C GLU A 102 -3.48 9.10 -14.80
N ILE A 103 -2.20 9.08 -15.19
CA ILE A 103 -1.75 9.53 -16.53
C ILE A 103 -2.34 8.64 -17.63
N LYS A 104 -2.59 7.35 -17.34
CA LYS A 104 -3.20 6.38 -18.25
C LYS A 104 -4.73 6.46 -18.31
N GLN A 105 -5.35 7.47 -17.68
CA GLN A 105 -6.80 7.63 -17.54
C GLN A 105 -7.51 6.51 -16.75
N GLU A 106 -6.77 5.66 -16.07
CA GLU A 106 -7.34 4.72 -15.13
C GLU A 106 -7.53 5.49 -13.81
N SER A 107 -8.64 6.21 -13.66
CA SER A 107 -8.79 7.13 -12.53
C SER A 107 -8.99 6.36 -11.22
N HIS A 108 -7.92 6.31 -10.44
CA HIS A 108 -7.85 5.62 -9.17
C HIS A 108 -7.74 6.59 -7.98
N SER A 109 -8.23 7.82 -8.16
CA SER A 109 -8.19 8.90 -7.16
C SER A 109 -8.75 8.54 -5.77
N HIS A 110 -9.57 7.50 -5.67
CA HIS A 110 -10.10 6.98 -4.42
C HIS A 110 -9.05 6.22 -3.59
N PHE A 111 -7.99 5.68 -4.20
CA PHE A 111 -6.87 5.00 -3.51
C PHE A 111 -5.98 5.94 -2.71
N ILE A 112 -6.04 7.26 -2.96
CA ILE A 112 -5.37 8.27 -2.13
C ILE A 112 -5.76 8.11 -0.65
N HIS A 113 -7.04 7.80 -0.37
CA HIS A 113 -7.51 7.62 1.00
C HIS A 113 -6.92 6.38 1.66
N SER A 114 -6.69 5.32 0.89
CA SER A 114 -6.08 4.10 1.42
C SER A 114 -4.59 4.30 1.65
N LEU A 115 -3.86 4.85 0.67
CA LEU A 115 -2.40 5.03 0.79
C LEU A 115 -2.00 5.92 1.97
N LYS A 116 -2.72 7.02 2.21
CA LYS A 116 -2.37 7.96 3.29
C LYS A 116 -2.49 7.37 4.70
N GLU A 117 -3.22 6.27 4.86
CA GLU A 117 -3.44 5.62 6.16
C GLU A 117 -2.52 4.41 6.35
N LEU A 118 -1.87 3.92 5.30
CA LEU A 118 -1.02 2.75 5.37
C LEU A 118 0.31 3.10 6.04
N ASP A 119 0.74 2.23 6.95
CA ASP A 119 2.10 2.20 7.45
C ASP A 119 2.85 1.02 6.84
N ARG A 120 4.18 0.99 7.06
CA ARG A 120 5.06 -0.06 6.56
C ARG A 120 4.56 -1.46 6.94
N ASN A 121 4.14 -1.68 8.18
CA ASN A 121 3.69 -2.99 8.66
C ASN A 121 2.43 -3.45 7.93
N SER A 122 1.50 -2.53 7.67
CA SER A 122 0.25 -2.83 6.96
C SER A 122 0.50 -3.13 5.49
N VAL A 123 1.44 -2.42 4.84
CA VAL A 123 1.87 -2.76 3.48
C VAL A 123 2.54 -4.13 3.45
N GLU A 124 3.49 -4.40 4.35
CA GLU A 124 4.16 -5.70 4.44
C GLU A 124 3.14 -6.84 4.65
N LEU A 125 2.18 -6.67 5.55
CA LEU A 125 1.12 -7.65 5.78
C LEU A 125 0.24 -7.84 4.54
N LEU A 126 -0.21 -6.74 3.90
CA LEU A 126 -1.03 -6.80 2.70
C LEU A 126 -0.33 -7.56 1.56
N LEU A 127 0.96 -7.29 1.35
CA LEU A 127 1.78 -8.00 0.36
C LEU A 127 1.99 -9.47 0.71
N CYS A 128 2.14 -9.80 2.01
CA CYS A 128 2.21 -11.18 2.46
C CYS A 128 0.92 -11.93 2.14
N ILE A 129 -0.23 -11.32 2.43
CA ILE A 129 -1.54 -11.90 2.10
C ILE A 129 -1.66 -12.10 0.58
N HIS A 130 -1.26 -11.10 -0.21
CA HIS A 130 -1.30 -11.16 -1.67
C HIS A 130 -0.48 -12.30 -2.25
N ARG A 131 0.79 -12.39 -1.88
CA ARG A 131 1.70 -13.43 -2.39
C ARG A 131 1.22 -14.83 -2.05
N ALA A 132 0.66 -15.02 -0.86
CA ALA A 132 0.12 -16.29 -0.45
C ALA A 132 -1.15 -16.66 -1.24
N THR A 133 -2.06 -15.72 -1.50
CA THR A 133 -3.22 -15.96 -2.39
C THR A 133 -2.81 -16.27 -3.84
N PHE A 134 -1.83 -15.53 -4.38
CA PHE A 134 -1.40 -15.67 -5.77
C PHE A 134 -0.64 -16.98 -6.05
N LYS A 135 0.29 -17.37 -5.17
CA LYS A 135 1.04 -18.64 -5.31
C LYS A 135 0.16 -19.88 -5.39
N GLN A 136 -1.08 -19.77 -4.94
CA GLN A 136 -1.99 -20.90 -4.81
C GLN A 136 -3.03 -20.96 -5.93
N ASN A 137 -2.95 -20.06 -6.92
CA ASN A 137 -3.90 -19.94 -8.04
C ASN A 137 -5.37 -19.94 -7.61
N ASN A 138 -5.65 -19.55 -6.36
CA ASN A 138 -7.00 -19.55 -5.82
C ASN A 138 -7.22 -18.26 -5.02
N PRO A 139 -7.91 -17.26 -5.59
CA PRO A 139 -8.19 -16.00 -4.91
C PRO A 139 -9.09 -16.20 -3.69
N GLU A 140 -9.80 -17.34 -3.59
CA GLU A 140 -10.65 -17.69 -2.44
C GLU A 140 -9.86 -18.13 -1.20
N ASN A 141 -8.53 -18.24 -1.28
CA ASN A 141 -7.76 -18.73 -0.16
C ASN A 141 -7.66 -17.69 0.97
N GLU A 142 -7.93 -18.18 2.18
CA GLU A 142 -7.81 -17.43 3.42
C GLU A 142 -6.48 -17.75 4.10
N ILE A 143 -5.91 -16.76 4.78
CA ILE A 143 -4.64 -16.86 5.49
C ILE A 143 -4.88 -16.62 6.97
N LEU A 144 -4.34 -17.51 7.79
CA LEU A 144 -4.42 -17.41 9.24
C LEU A 144 -3.49 -16.29 9.73
N ILE A 145 -4.06 -15.21 10.27
CA ILE A 145 -3.30 -14.10 10.86
C ILE A 145 -2.98 -14.39 12.32
N LEU A 146 -3.97 -14.87 13.08
CA LEU A 146 -3.80 -15.12 14.51
C LEU A 146 -4.48 -16.41 14.91
N ASN A 147 -3.80 -17.17 15.76
CA ASN A 147 -4.38 -18.29 16.47
C ASN A 147 -4.11 -18.11 17.96
N GLN A 148 -5.15 -17.77 18.72
CA GLN A 148 -5.04 -17.64 20.17
C GLN A 148 -5.78 -18.80 20.84
N LYS A 149 -5.07 -19.55 21.67
CA LYS A 149 -5.69 -20.45 22.63
C LYS A 149 -6.30 -19.58 23.73
N ALA A 150 -7.62 -19.56 23.86
CA ALA A 150 -8.24 -18.95 25.02
C ALA A 150 -8.09 -19.93 26.19
N PHE A 151 -6.95 -19.87 26.87
CA PHE A 151 -6.78 -20.07 28.31
C PHE A 151 -5.33 -19.71 28.68
N GLY A 152 -5.17 -18.51 29.24
CA GLY A 152 -3.91 -18.01 29.79
C GLY A 152 -3.10 -17.16 28.82
N PHE A 153 -2.88 -15.89 29.19
CA PHE A 153 -1.89 -15.01 28.58
C PHE A 153 -0.49 -15.66 28.67
N ALA A 154 -0.11 -16.45 27.69
CA ALA A 154 1.24 -16.95 27.53
C ALA A 154 1.58 -16.98 26.04
N ASN A 155 2.61 -16.21 25.68
CA ASN A 155 3.22 -16.16 24.36
C ASN A 155 3.91 -17.51 24.04
N THR A 156 3.15 -18.56 23.80
CA THR A 156 3.71 -19.81 23.25
C THR A 156 3.71 -19.74 21.73
N PRO A 157 4.86 -19.96 21.06
CA PRO A 157 4.89 -20.17 19.61
C PRO A 157 4.05 -21.40 19.29
N ILE A 158 3.09 -21.26 18.38
CA ILE A 158 2.22 -22.37 17.96
C ILE A 158 2.81 -22.99 16.71
N ASP A 159 3.12 -24.28 16.82
CA ASP A 159 3.46 -25.17 15.72
C ASP A 159 2.21 -25.41 14.85
N ILE A 160 2.28 -25.03 13.58
CA ILE A 160 1.15 -25.10 12.63
C ILE A 160 1.20 -26.46 11.97
N GLN A 161 0.62 -27.47 12.61
CA GLN A 161 0.25 -28.72 11.94
C GLN A 161 -1.24 -28.75 11.65
N GLU A 162 -1.51 -28.80 10.33
CA GLU A 162 -2.71 -29.22 9.61
C GLU A 162 -4.01 -29.43 10.39
N HIS A 163 -4.99 -28.56 10.12
CA HIS A 163 -6.38 -28.99 10.06
C HIS A 163 -6.97 -28.65 8.68
N GLN A 164 -7.01 -29.68 7.84
CA GLN A 164 -7.70 -29.71 6.56
C GLN A 164 -9.22 -29.69 6.80
N LYS A 165 -9.83 -28.51 6.67
CA LYS A 165 -11.21 -28.37 6.18
C LYS A 165 -11.23 -27.25 5.14
N SER A 166 -11.19 -27.64 3.87
CA SER A 166 -11.42 -26.81 2.67
C SER A 166 -10.52 -25.59 2.40
N GLY A 167 -9.68 -25.15 3.32
CA GLY A 167 -8.68 -24.10 3.10
C GLY A 167 -7.37 -24.51 3.76
N VAL A 168 -6.28 -24.52 3.01
CA VAL A 168 -4.97 -24.80 3.57
C VAL A 168 -4.54 -23.54 4.34
N ALA A 169 -4.39 -23.65 5.66
CA ALA A 169 -3.84 -22.58 6.50
C ALA A 169 -2.35 -22.46 6.21
N TYR A 170 -1.91 -21.30 5.73
CA TYR A 170 -0.49 -21.03 5.60
C TYR A 170 -0.04 -20.07 6.70
N PRO A 171 1.02 -20.42 7.45
CA PRO A 171 1.69 -19.45 8.29
C PRO A 171 2.06 -18.24 7.45
N ILE A 172 1.82 -17.03 7.94
CA ILE A 172 2.51 -15.86 7.42
C ILE A 172 4.01 -16.15 7.62
N PRO A 173 4.80 -16.29 6.54
CA PRO A 173 6.20 -16.67 6.67
C PRO A 173 6.89 -15.62 7.52
N HIS A 174 7.45 -16.04 8.67
CA HIS A 174 8.15 -15.25 9.69
C HIS A 174 8.36 -13.79 9.31
N THR A 175 7.29 -12.99 9.40
CA THR A 175 7.45 -11.55 9.39
C THR A 175 7.90 -11.20 10.81
N ASP A 176 8.93 -10.37 10.96
CA ASP A 176 9.42 -9.88 12.26
C ASP A 176 8.36 -9.00 13.00
N ILE A 177 7.11 -9.04 12.54
CA ILE A 177 6.00 -8.26 13.04
C ILE A 177 5.43 -9.00 14.27
N HIS A 178 5.56 -8.39 15.44
CA HIS A 178 4.93 -8.88 16.67
C HIS A 178 3.42 -9.09 16.48
N ASN A 179 2.85 -10.12 17.13
CA ASN A 179 1.43 -10.50 17.02
C ASN A 179 0.44 -9.33 17.19
N ASN A 180 0.74 -8.38 18.09
CA ASN A 180 -0.10 -7.19 18.31
C ASN A 180 -0.06 -6.23 17.12
N THR A 181 1.11 -6.04 16.51
CA THR A 181 1.28 -5.19 15.33
C THR A 181 0.58 -5.82 14.12
N GLN A 182 0.66 -7.16 13.95
CA GLN A 182 -0.08 -7.87 12.89
C GLN A 182 -1.59 -7.70 13.04
N LEU A 183 -2.13 -7.75 14.27
CA LEU A 183 -3.55 -7.52 14.52
C LEU A 183 -3.97 -6.09 14.16
N THR A 184 -3.21 -5.08 14.61
CA THR A 184 -3.52 -3.68 14.31
C THR A 184 -3.48 -3.42 12.81
N SER A 185 -2.45 -3.91 12.11
CA SER A 185 -2.37 -3.84 10.65
C SER A 185 -3.54 -4.54 9.96
N ALA A 186 -3.92 -5.75 10.41
CA ALA A 186 -5.06 -6.48 9.85
C ALA A 186 -6.38 -5.71 10.02
N LEU A 187 -6.61 -5.13 11.20
CA LEU A 187 -7.80 -4.33 11.47
C LEU A 187 -7.82 -3.06 10.62
N LEU A 188 -6.68 -2.39 10.47
CA LEU A 188 -6.54 -1.22 9.59
C LEU A 188 -6.83 -1.58 8.13
N LEU A 189 -6.20 -2.63 7.60
CA LEU A 189 -6.42 -3.10 6.24
C LEU A 189 -7.88 -3.48 5.99
N SER A 190 -8.55 -4.07 6.99
CA SER A 190 -9.97 -4.39 6.91
C SER A 190 -10.84 -3.12 6.90
N LYS A 191 -10.53 -2.13 7.74
CA LYS A 191 -11.21 -0.82 7.76
C LYS A 191 -11.07 -0.08 6.42
N LEU A 192 -9.93 -0.22 5.75
CA LEU A 192 -9.67 0.32 4.41
C LEU A 192 -10.30 -0.52 3.29
N ASN A 193 -11.04 -1.59 3.62
CA ASN A 193 -11.60 -2.56 2.69
C ASN A 193 -10.55 -3.22 1.78
N LEU A 194 -9.28 -3.29 2.18
CA LEU A 194 -8.23 -3.96 1.40
C LEU A 194 -8.21 -5.47 1.64
N ILE A 195 -8.68 -5.90 2.82
CA ILE A 195 -8.86 -7.32 3.17
C ILE A 195 -10.21 -7.55 3.82
N SER A 196 -10.72 -8.78 3.73
CA SER A 196 -11.84 -9.28 4.54
C SER A 196 -11.30 -10.14 5.68
N LEU A 197 -11.83 -9.94 6.88
CA LEU A 197 -11.50 -10.74 8.07
C LEU A 197 -12.63 -11.71 8.41
N GLN A 198 -12.26 -12.96 8.70
CA GLN A 198 -13.19 -13.99 9.16
C GLN A 198 -12.70 -14.58 10.49
N THR A 199 -13.59 -14.66 11.47
CA THR A 199 -13.30 -15.30 12.76
C THR A 199 -13.85 -16.71 12.76
N LEU A 200 -13.03 -17.67 13.22
CA LEU A 200 -13.44 -19.05 13.43
C LEU A 200 -13.22 -19.43 14.89
N LEU A 201 -14.32 -19.83 15.54
CA LEU A 201 -14.30 -20.39 16.88
C LEU A 201 -14.27 -21.91 16.76
N THR A 202 -13.23 -22.54 17.29
CA THR A 202 -13.16 -24.01 17.37
C THR A 202 -13.18 -24.46 18.82
N THR A 203 -14.19 -25.25 19.16
CA THR A 203 -14.31 -25.94 20.46
C THR A 203 -13.84 -27.37 20.30
N LYS A 204 -12.77 -27.78 21.01
CA LYS A 204 -12.39 -29.20 21.07
C LYS A 204 -13.27 -29.92 22.10
N GLU A 205 -13.95 -30.98 21.67
CA GLU A 205 -14.89 -31.76 22.49
C GLU A 205 -14.23 -32.62 23.59
N SER A 206 -12.89 -32.79 23.61
CA SER A 206 -12.25 -33.62 24.64
C SER A 206 -11.91 -32.82 25.91
N ALA A 207 -12.75 -32.98 26.94
CA ALA A 207 -12.45 -32.92 28.39
C ALA A 207 -11.28 -32.03 28.85
N LYS A 208 -11.34 -30.73 28.52
CA LYS A 208 -10.81 -29.53 29.21
C LYS A 208 -10.87 -28.40 28.18
N SER A 209 -12.03 -27.75 28.14
CA SER A 209 -12.47 -26.75 27.16
C SER A 209 -11.46 -25.61 26.94
N ALA A 210 -10.50 -25.78 26.03
CA ALA A 210 -9.77 -24.67 25.43
C ALA A 210 -10.48 -24.25 24.15
N THR A 211 -10.99 -23.02 24.11
CA THR A 211 -11.54 -22.41 22.90
C THR A 211 -10.42 -21.79 22.09
N ASN A 212 -10.20 -22.26 20.87
CA ASN A 212 -9.22 -21.63 20.00
C ASN A 212 -9.93 -20.58 19.15
N HIS A 213 -9.42 -19.36 19.20
CA HIS A 213 -9.87 -18.25 18.39
C HIS A 213 -8.89 -18.09 17.23
N SER A 214 -9.38 -18.28 16.01
CA SER A 214 -8.58 -18.09 14.81
C SER A 214 -9.12 -16.91 14.01
N LEU A 215 -8.23 -16.02 13.58
CA LEU A 215 -8.55 -14.89 12.71
C LEU A 215 -7.91 -15.15 11.34
N TRP A 216 -8.75 -15.15 10.32
CA TRP A 216 -8.38 -15.39 8.94
C TRP A 216 -8.55 -14.12 8.12
N ALA A 217 -7.71 -13.93 7.10
CA ALA A 217 -7.82 -12.85 6.14
C ALA A 217 -7.76 -13.32 4.71
N LYS A 218 -8.46 -12.59 3.86
CA LYS A 218 -8.42 -12.74 2.41
C LYS A 218 -8.35 -11.35 1.78
N ILE A 219 -7.69 -11.23 0.63
CA ILE A 219 -7.71 -9.98 -0.13
C ILE A 219 -9.12 -9.72 -0.65
N SER A 220 -9.61 -8.50 -0.44
CA SER A 220 -10.89 -8.09 -1.02
C SER A 220 -10.72 -7.79 -2.51
N PRO A 221 -11.81 -7.77 -3.30
CA PRO A 221 -11.74 -7.29 -4.69
C PRO A 221 -11.12 -5.90 -4.81
N TYR A 222 -11.47 -5.00 -3.88
CA TYR A 222 -10.91 -3.65 -3.82
C TYR A 222 -9.40 -3.65 -3.53
N GLY A 223 -8.95 -4.51 -2.61
CA GLY A 223 -7.54 -4.70 -2.31
C GLY A 223 -6.74 -5.29 -3.49
N SER A 224 -7.34 -6.19 -4.27
CA SER A 224 -6.72 -6.71 -5.49
C SER A 224 -6.48 -5.60 -6.50
N THR A 225 -7.51 -4.83 -6.85
CA THR A 225 -7.38 -3.70 -7.78
C THR A 225 -6.39 -2.65 -7.25
N PHE A 226 -6.41 -2.37 -5.94
CA PHE A 226 -5.45 -1.48 -5.30
C PHE A 226 -4.00 -1.94 -5.50
N LEU A 227 -3.72 -3.22 -5.23
CA LEU A 227 -2.39 -3.80 -5.40
C LEU A 227 -1.98 -3.90 -6.86
N GLU A 228 -2.91 -4.24 -7.77
CA GLU A 228 -2.63 -4.25 -9.21
C GLU A 228 -2.11 -2.89 -9.65
N VAL A 229 -2.78 -1.80 -9.26
CA VAL A 229 -2.35 -0.44 -9.56
C VAL A 229 -1.00 -0.13 -8.92
N CYS A 230 -0.85 -0.40 -7.62
CA CYS A 230 0.34 -0.01 -6.86
C CYS A 230 1.58 -0.87 -7.14
N LEU A 231 1.41 -2.09 -7.66
CA LEU A 231 2.49 -3.05 -7.96
C LEU A 231 2.78 -3.22 -9.45
N THR A 232 2.08 -2.47 -10.32
CA THR A 232 2.26 -2.49 -11.79
C THR A 232 3.73 -2.35 -12.23
N SER A 233 4.59 -1.75 -11.39
CA SER A 233 6.03 -1.57 -11.62
C SER A 233 6.89 -2.83 -11.48
N ASN A 234 6.41 -3.86 -10.78
CA ASN A 234 7.24 -4.98 -10.31
C ASN A 234 6.87 -6.36 -10.90
N HIS A 235 5.75 -6.52 -11.62
CA HIS A 235 5.24 -7.85 -11.99
C HIS A 235 5.16 -8.21 -13.47
N LYS A 236 5.64 -7.36 -14.38
CA LYS A 236 5.94 -7.81 -15.75
C LYS A 236 7.41 -8.19 -15.84
N GLU A 237 7.76 -9.35 -15.28
CA GLU A 237 8.88 -10.10 -15.88
C GLU A 237 8.45 -10.41 -17.33
N PRO A 238 9.29 -10.15 -18.34
CA PRO A 238 8.98 -10.57 -19.68
C PRO A 238 8.89 -12.09 -19.63
N HIS A 239 7.69 -12.62 -19.89
CA HIS A 239 7.59 -13.97 -20.44
C HIS A 239 8.38 -13.95 -21.74
N HIS A 240 9.66 -14.33 -21.66
CA HIS A 240 10.36 -14.85 -22.81
C HIS A 240 9.64 -16.13 -23.16
N ASP A 241 8.78 -16.03 -24.16
CA ASP A 241 8.34 -17.19 -24.93
C ASP A 241 9.61 -17.90 -25.42
N ILE A 242 9.94 -19.00 -24.76
CA ILE A 242 10.92 -19.96 -25.25
C ILE A 242 10.24 -20.70 -26.38
N ASN A 243 10.57 -20.32 -27.61
CA ASN A 243 10.39 -21.16 -28.80
C ASN A 243 11.20 -22.45 -28.68
#